data_AF-A0A1J3FRQ7-F1
#
_entry.id   AF-A0A1J3FRQ7-F1
#
_cell.length_a   1.000
_cell.length_b   1.000
_cell.length_c   1.000
_cell.angle_alpha   90.00
_cell.angle_beta   90.00
_cell.angle_gamma   90.00
#
_symmetry.space_group_name_H-M   'P 1'
#
loop_
_entity.id
_entity.type
_entity.pdbx_description
1 polymer ?
#
loop_
_entity_poly.entity_id
_entity_poly.type
_entity_poly.pdbx_seq_one_letter_code
_entity_poly.pdbx_strand_id
1 'polypeptide(L)'
;HPKTFHYLNQSKCFELVGISDAHDYLATRRAMDIVGISEKEQEAIFRVVAAILHIGNIEFTKGKEVDSSVPKDDNSKFHLKTAAELLMCDLKALEDALCKRVMITPEEVIKRSLDPQSAVTSRDGLAKTVYSR
;
A
#
# COMPACT_ATOMS: atom_id res chain seq x y z
N HIS A 1 -8.88 10.32 -7.96
CA HIS A 1 -9.61 9.71 -9.09
C HIS A 1 -8.97 8.35 -9.37
N PRO A 2 -9.70 7.24 -9.64
CA PRO A 2 -9.11 5.91 -9.90
C PRO A 2 -7.86 5.89 -10.81
N LYS A 3 -7.84 6.73 -11.84
CA LYS A 3 -6.73 6.88 -12.79
C LYS A 3 -5.39 7.28 -12.16
N THR A 4 -5.40 7.90 -10.98
CA THR A 4 -4.19 8.36 -10.28
C THR A 4 -3.55 7.27 -9.41
N PHE A 5 -4.18 6.09 -9.27
CA PHE A 5 -3.65 4.99 -8.49
C PHE A 5 -3.21 3.85 -9.38
N HIS A 6 -1.96 3.43 -9.23
CA HIS A 6 -1.29 2.40 -10.01
C HIS A 6 -2.10 1.09 -10.03
N TYR A 7 -2.56 0.63 -8.86
CA TYR A 7 -3.35 -0.60 -8.76
C TYR A 7 -4.74 -0.53 -9.41
N LEU A 8 -5.23 0.66 -9.73
CA LEU A 8 -6.54 0.84 -10.36
C LEU A 8 -6.45 1.22 -11.84
N ASN A 9 -5.27 1.53 -12.38
CA ASN A 9 -5.11 2.07 -13.73
C ASN A 9 -4.40 1.14 -14.72
N GLN A 10 -4.06 -0.10 -14.33
CA GLN A 10 -3.39 -1.07 -15.22
C GLN A 10 -4.29 -1.62 -16.33
N SER A 11 -5.60 -1.79 -16.07
CA SER A 11 -6.55 -2.35 -17.04
C SER A 11 -7.13 -1.30 -18.01
N LYS A 12 -6.99 0.00 -17.69
CA LYS A 12 -7.67 1.13 -18.34
C LYS A 12 -9.21 1.05 -18.33
N CYS A 13 -9.79 0.14 -17.56
CA CYS A 13 -11.23 0.02 -17.34
C CYS A 13 -11.54 0.50 -15.92
N PHE A 14 -12.36 1.55 -15.81
CA PHE A 14 -12.64 2.24 -14.55
C PHE A 14 -14.13 2.29 -14.21
N GLU A 15 -14.98 1.92 -15.16
CA GLU A 15 -16.43 2.00 -15.07
C GLU A 15 -17.01 0.76 -15.74
N LEU A 16 -18.09 0.24 -15.16
CA LEU A 16 -18.86 -0.87 -15.71
C LEU A 16 -20.25 -0.36 -16.09
N VAL A 17 -20.70 -0.73 -17.28
CA VAL A 17 -22.01 -0.29 -17.79
C VAL A 17 -23.11 -0.79 -16.86
N GLY A 18 -23.95 0.14 -16.39
CA GLY A 18 -25.07 -0.18 -15.50
C GLY A 18 -24.71 -0.32 -14.01
N ILE A 19 -23.45 -0.09 -13.63
CA ILE A 19 -22.98 -0.12 -12.24
C ILE A 19 -22.59 1.28 -11.79
N SER A 20 -22.95 1.63 -10.55
CA SER A 20 -22.56 2.90 -9.91
C SER A 20 -21.78 2.60 -8.64
N ASP A 21 -20.45 2.79 -8.69
CA ASP A 21 -19.58 2.56 -7.53
C ASP A 21 -20.00 3.39 -6.31
N ALA A 22 -20.53 4.60 -6.52
CA ALA A 22 -21.04 5.45 -5.45
C ALA A 22 -22.28 4.86 -4.77
N HIS A 23 -23.20 4.27 -5.55
CA HIS A 23 -24.36 3.58 -5.02
C HIS A 23 -23.93 2.31 -4.25
N ASP A 24 -23.02 1.53 -4.82
CA ASP A 24 -22.57 0.26 -4.24
C ASP A 24 -21.74 0.48 -2.97
N TYR A 25 -20.99 1.59 -2.89
CA TYR A 25 -20.33 2.04 -1.66
C TYR A 25 -21.35 2.27 -0.54
N LEU A 26 -22.45 3.00 -0.81
CA LEU A 26 -23.50 3.26 0.17
C LEU A 26 -24.23 1.97 0.57
N ALA A 27 -24.49 1.09 -0.38
CA ALA A 27 -25.08 -0.21 -0.11
C ALA A 27 -24.18 -1.07 0.78
N THR A 28 -22.86 -1.07 0.53
CA THR A 28 -21.86 -1.79 1.32
C THR A 28 -21.80 -1.26 2.75
N ARG A 29 -21.77 0.07 2.96
CA ARG A 29 -21.82 0.67 4.31
C ARG A 29 -23.07 0.27 5.08
N ARG A 30 -24.24 0.36 4.44
CA ARG A 30 -25.50 -0.09 5.05
C ARG A 30 -25.46 -1.58 5.42
N ALA A 31 -24.87 -2.42 4.57
CA ALA A 31 -24.71 -3.84 4.88
C ALA A 31 -23.79 -4.06 6.09
N MET A 32 -22.68 -3.31 6.19
CA MET A 32 -21.79 -3.30 7.35
C MET A 32 -22.52 -2.89 8.64
N ASP A 33 -23.35 -1.83 8.59
CA ASP A 33 -24.18 -1.42 9.72
C ASP A 33 -25.13 -2.53 10.18
N ILE A 34 -25.81 -3.19 9.24
CA ILE A 34 -26.78 -4.26 9.51
C ILE A 34 -26.13 -5.46 10.20
N VAL A 35 -24.90 -5.82 9.81
CA VAL A 35 -24.15 -6.92 10.44
C VAL A 35 -23.41 -6.51 11.71
N GLY A 36 -23.58 -5.26 12.16
CA GLY A 36 -23.06 -4.76 13.43
C GLY A 36 -21.62 -4.24 13.40
N ILE A 37 -21.06 -3.96 12.22
CA ILE A 37 -19.74 -3.31 12.10
C ILE A 37 -19.93 -1.82 12.37
N SER A 38 -19.32 -1.34 13.46
CA SER A 38 -19.44 0.05 13.88
C SER A 38 -18.84 1.02 12.86
N GLU A 39 -19.29 2.28 12.86
CA GLU A 39 -18.74 3.33 12.00
C GLU A 39 -17.21 3.44 12.15
N LYS A 40 -16.69 3.33 13.38
CA LYS A 40 -15.25 3.35 13.64
C LYS A 40 -14.51 2.19 12.96
N GLU A 41 -15.09 1.01 12.93
CA GLU A 41 -14.53 -0.17 12.25
C GLU A 41 -14.63 -0.01 10.72
N GLN A 42 -15.74 0.52 10.20
CA GLN A 42 -15.88 0.83 8.76
C GLN A 42 -14.81 1.82 8.30
N GLU A 43 -14.61 2.91 9.05
CA GLU A 43 -13.57 3.88 8.75
C GLU A 43 -12.17 3.27 8.86
N ALA A 44 -11.95 2.29 9.75
CA ALA A 44 -10.70 1.54 9.80
C ALA A 44 -10.50 0.67 8.54
N ILE A 45 -11.54 -0.02 8.07
CA ILE A 45 -11.52 -0.81 6.83
C ILE A 45 -11.18 0.10 5.64
N PHE A 46 -11.88 1.21 5.47
CA PHE A 46 -11.64 2.14 4.37
C PHE A 46 -10.26 2.79 4.45
N ARG A 47 -9.77 3.07 5.66
CA ARG A 47 -8.41 3.56 5.88
C ARG A 47 -7.35 2.55 5.41
N VAL A 48 -7.55 1.26 5.67
CA VAL A 48 -6.66 0.19 5.17
C VAL A 48 -6.70 0.11 3.64
N VAL A 49 -7.88 0.16 3.04
CA VAL A 49 -8.03 0.17 1.56
C VAL A 49 -7.31 1.38 0.95
N ALA A 50 -7.48 2.57 1.53
CA ALA A 50 -6.77 3.77 1.11
C ALA A 50 -5.24 3.59 1.23
N ALA A 51 -4.75 3.02 2.33
CA ALA A 51 -3.32 2.77 2.52
C ALA A 51 -2.75 1.86 1.41
N ILE A 52 -3.46 0.79 1.05
CA ILE A 52 -3.06 -0.12 -0.04
C ILE A 52 -2.93 0.64 -1.38
N LEU A 53 -3.87 1.53 -1.67
CA LEU A 53 -3.82 2.35 -2.89
C LEU A 53 -2.61 3.30 -2.89
N HIS A 54 -2.30 3.92 -1.75
CA HIS A 54 -1.10 4.75 -1.61
C HIS A 54 0.19 3.91 -1.72
N ILE A 55 0.25 2.72 -1.13
CA ILE A 55 1.39 1.80 -1.27
C ILE A 55 1.68 1.52 -2.73
N GLY A 56 0.65 1.22 -3.55
CA GLY A 56 0.83 0.91 -4.97
C GLY A 56 1.46 2.03 -5.80
N ASN A 57 1.38 3.28 -5.34
CA ASN A 57 1.95 4.44 -6.03
C ASN A 57 3.40 4.74 -5.63
N ILE A 58 3.98 3.99 -4.69
CA ILE A 58 5.38 4.19 -4.32
C ILE A 58 6.25 3.58 -5.43
N GLU A 59 6.92 4.45 -6.19
CA GLU A 59 7.95 4.06 -7.14
C GLU A 59 9.34 4.13 -6.50
N PHE A 60 10.24 3.27 -6.96
CA PHE A 60 11.61 3.19 -6.45
C PHE A 60 12.63 3.50 -7.54
N THR A 61 13.73 4.14 -7.16
CA THR A 61 14.91 4.34 -8.00
C THR A 61 16.15 3.83 -7.28
N LYS A 62 17.27 3.70 -8.01
CA LYS A 62 18.53 3.24 -7.45
C LYS A 62 19.02 4.21 -6.37
N GLY A 63 19.40 3.65 -5.22
CA GLY A 63 20.00 4.39 -4.12
C GLY A 63 21.50 4.63 -4.32
N LYS A 64 22.19 4.95 -3.23
CA LYS A 64 23.64 5.24 -3.25
C LYS A 64 24.49 3.99 -3.46
N GLU A 65 24.06 2.85 -2.92
CA GLU A 65 24.74 1.57 -3.06
C GLU A 65 24.22 0.80 -4.27
N VAL A 66 25.03 -0.11 -4.80
CA VAL A 66 24.74 -0.87 -6.02
C VAL A 66 23.40 -1.60 -5.95
N ASP A 67 23.12 -2.24 -4.80
CA ASP A 67 21.93 -3.07 -4.55
C ASP A 67 20.91 -2.35 -3.66
N SER A 68 20.84 -1.01 -3.72
CA SER A 68 19.92 -0.23 -2.87
C SER A 68 18.85 0.49 -3.67
N SER A 69 17.71 0.72 -3.02
CA SER A 69 16.58 1.46 -3.54
C SER A 69 16.16 2.59 -2.60
N VAL A 70 15.61 3.65 -3.17
CA VAL A 70 14.96 4.74 -2.44
C VAL A 70 13.68 5.14 -3.17
N PRO A 71 12.69 5.77 -2.49
CA PRO A 71 11.55 6.39 -3.18
C PRO A 71 12.02 7.32 -4.30
N LYS A 72 11.42 7.17 -5.49
CA LYS A 72 11.90 7.77 -6.74
C LYS A 72 11.90 9.30 -6.74
N ASP A 73 10.83 9.90 -6.23
CA ASP A 73 10.57 11.33 -6.27
C ASP A 73 9.68 11.77 -5.10
N ASP A 74 9.35 13.06 -5.04
CA ASP A 74 8.51 13.61 -3.98
C ASP A 74 7.08 13.08 -4.01
N ASN A 75 6.58 12.64 -5.17
CA ASN A 75 5.29 11.98 -5.27
C ASN A 75 5.31 10.60 -4.58
N SER A 76 6.37 9.82 -4.81
CA SER A 76 6.58 8.54 -4.15
C SER A 76 6.74 8.70 -2.63
N LYS A 77 7.46 9.73 -2.18
CA LYS A 77 7.58 10.07 -0.75
C LYS A 77 6.24 10.50 -0.14
N PHE A 78 5.44 11.26 -0.87
CA PHE A 78 4.09 11.65 -0.43
C PHE A 78 3.21 10.41 -0.22
N HIS A 79 3.20 9.49 -1.17
CA HIS A 79 2.44 8.24 -1.06
C HIS A 79 2.93 7.36 0.09
N LEU A 80 4.25 7.24 0.27
CA LEU A 80 4.85 6.53 1.39
C LEU A 80 4.44 7.13 2.75
N LYS A 81 4.53 8.46 2.88
CA LYS A 81 4.11 9.18 4.09
C LYS A 81 2.63 8.98 4.40
N THR A 82 1.78 9.14 3.39
CA THR A 82 0.33 8.97 3.53
C THR A 82 -0.01 7.53 3.92
N ALA A 83 0.64 6.53 3.32
CA ALA A 83 0.45 5.13 3.68
C ALA A 83 0.84 4.86 5.15
N ALA A 84 1.96 5.42 5.61
CA ALA A 84 2.38 5.29 7.01
C ALA A 84 1.37 5.93 7.98
N GLU A 85 0.85 7.11 7.66
CA GLU A 85 -0.18 7.80 8.45
C GLU A 85 -1.49 6.99 8.53
N LEU A 86 -1.96 6.45 7.40
CA LEU A 86 -3.17 5.64 7.33
C LEU A 86 -3.02 4.30 8.10
N LEU A 87 -1.85 3.68 8.00
CA LEU A 87 -1.51 2.46 8.76
C LEU A 87 -1.13 2.72 10.22
N MET A 88 -1.00 4.00 10.60
CA MET A 88 -0.57 4.42 11.94
C MET A 88 0.77 3.79 12.34
N CYS A 89 1.72 3.72 11.40
CA CYS A 89 3.03 3.15 11.62
C CYS A 89 4.15 4.18 11.40
N ASP A 90 5.35 3.84 11.86
CA ASP A 90 6.51 4.71 11.65
C ASP A 90 6.89 4.74 10.16
N LEU A 91 7.08 5.95 9.64
CA LEU A 91 7.42 6.19 8.24
C LEU A 91 8.72 5.48 7.85
N LYS A 92 9.74 5.53 8.71
CA LYS A 92 11.03 4.95 8.39
C LYS A 92 10.99 3.44 8.46
N ALA A 93 10.24 2.87 9.40
CA ALA A 93 9.98 1.45 9.49
C ALA A 93 9.27 0.92 8.24
N LEU A 94 8.26 1.65 7.72
CA LEU A 94 7.60 1.28 6.47
C LEU A 94 8.55 1.35 5.27
N GLU A 95 9.34 2.42 5.15
CA GLU A 95 10.35 2.53 4.09
C GLU A 95 11.36 1.38 4.15
N ASP A 96 11.86 1.07 5.36
CA ASP A 96 12.81 -0.02 5.57
C ASP A 96 12.18 -1.39 5.26
N ALA A 97 10.92 -1.62 5.60
CA ALA A 97 10.20 -2.84 5.24
C ALA A 97 10.04 -3.01 3.72
N LEU A 98 9.93 -1.90 2.97
CA LEU A 98 9.83 -1.91 1.51
C LEU A 98 11.19 -2.06 0.82
N CYS A 99 12.23 -1.41 1.36
CA CYS A 99 13.55 -1.28 0.72
C CYS A 99 14.62 -2.24 1.28
N LYS A 100 14.33 -3.00 2.34
CA LYS A 100 15.30 -3.89 2.97
C LYS A 100 14.69 -5.26 3.23
N ARG A 101 15.53 -6.29 3.15
CA ARG A 101 15.22 -7.64 3.58
C ARG A 101 15.93 -7.94 4.89
N VAL A 102 15.17 -8.38 5.88
CA VAL A 102 15.70 -8.88 7.14
C VAL A 102 15.76 -10.41 7.06
N MET A 103 16.94 -10.98 7.30
CA MET A 103 17.15 -12.41 7.42
C MET A 103 17.67 -12.70 8.83
N ILE A 104 16.98 -13.62 9.51
CA ILE A 104 17.35 -14.04 10.86
C ILE A 104 18.05 -15.39 10.73
N THR A 105 19.31 -15.45 11.15
CA THR A 105 20.08 -16.69 11.32
C THR A 105 20.22 -16.99 12.82
N PRO A 106 20.67 -18.19 13.22
CA PRO A 106 20.94 -18.48 14.62
C PRO A 106 22.01 -17.57 15.25
N GLU A 107 22.91 -17.03 14.42
CA GLU A 107 24.07 -16.24 14.84
C GLU A 107 23.76 -14.74 14.86
N GLU A 108 22.99 -14.24 13.89
CA GLU A 108 22.75 -12.81 13.75
C GLU A 108 21.49 -12.43 12.93
N VAL A 109 21.15 -11.14 12.97
CA VAL A 109 20.12 -10.55 12.13
C VAL A 109 20.79 -9.74 11.02
N ILE A 110 20.70 -10.25 9.79
CA ILE A 110 21.29 -9.63 8.60
C ILE A 110 20.24 -8.75 7.93
N LYS A 111 20.55 -7.47 7.76
CA LYS A 111 19.73 -6.52 6.98
C LYS A 111 20.42 -6.21 5.66
N ARG A 112 19.79 -6.57 4.55
CA ARG A 112 20.29 -6.28 3.20
C ARG A 112 19.37 -5.33 2.47
N SER A 113 19.94 -4.32 1.83
CA SER A 113 19.20 -3.43 0.92
C SER A 113 18.64 -4.22 -0.27
N LEU A 114 17.52 -3.76 -0.81
CA LEU A 114 16.90 -4.27 -2.01
C LEU A 114 17.19 -3.33 -3.19
N ASP A 115 17.42 -3.89 -4.37
CA ASP A 115 17.39 -3.13 -5.60
C ASP A 115 15.96 -2.64 -5.91
N PRO A 116 15.77 -1.67 -6.82
CA PRO A 116 14.44 -1.12 -7.11
C PRO A 116 13.39 -2.15 -7.54
N GLN A 117 13.78 -3.18 -8.31
CA GLN A 117 12.85 -4.21 -8.78
C GLN A 117 12.43 -5.14 -7.63
N SER A 118 13.37 -5.48 -6.76
CA SER A 118 13.10 -6.24 -5.53
C SER A 118 12.22 -5.45 -4.56
N ALA A 119 12.41 -4.12 -4.45
CA ALA A 119 11.57 -3.25 -3.63
C ALA A 119 10.13 -3.15 -4.16
N VAL A 120 9.92 -3.12 -5.49
CA VAL A 120 8.58 -3.23 -6.10
C VAL A 120 7.92 -4.55 -5.72
N THR A 121 8.66 -5.64 -5.76
CA THR A 121 8.15 -6.97 -5.35
C THR A 121 7.77 -6.99 -3.86
N SER A 122 8.60 -6.38 -3.00
CA SER A 122 8.32 -6.24 -1.57
C SER A 122 7.04 -5.42 -1.32
N ARG A 123 6.91 -4.26 -2.01
CA ARG A 123 5.72 -3.39 -1.98
C ARG A 123 4.44 -4.16 -2.32
N ASP A 124 4.44 -4.89 -3.43
CA ASP A 124 3.28 -5.66 -3.86
C ASP A 124 2.99 -6.83 -2.92
N GLY A 125 4.04 -7.44 -2.35
CA GLY A 125 3.90 -8.46 -1.30
C GLY A 125 3.23 -7.93 -0.04
N LEU A 126 3.63 -6.73 0.41
CA LEU A 126 3.02 -6.05 1.54
C LEU A 126 1.56 -5.71 1.25
N ALA A 127 1.27 -5.10 0.10
CA ALA A 127 -0.09 -4.74 -0.30
C ALA A 127 -1.03 -5.96 -0.31
N LYS A 128 -0.58 -7.09 -0.88
CA LYS A 128 -1.34 -8.35 -0.87
C LYS A 128 -1.57 -8.88 0.55
N THR A 129 -0.55 -8.81 1.40
CA THR A 129 -0.63 -9.29 2.80
C THR A 129 -1.58 -8.44 3.63
N VAL A 130 -1.59 -7.12 3.42
CA VAL A 130 -2.49 -6.20 4.12
C VAL A 130 -3.94 -6.38 3.64
N TYR A 131 -4.15 -6.68 2.36
CA TYR A 131 -5.51 -6.92 1.83
C TYR A 131 -6.10 -8.27 2.28
N SER A 132 -5.26 -9.29 2.47
CA SER A 132 -5.74 -10.66 2.76
C SER A 132 -6.02 -10.95 4.23
N ARG A 133 -5.64 -10.04 5.14
CA ARG A 133 -5.80 -10.19 6.59
C ARG A 133 -6.89 -9.27 7.10
#